data_AF-B0CT18-F1
#
_entry.id   AF-B0CT18-F1
#
_cell.length_a   1.000
_cell.length_b   1.000
_cell.length_c   1.000
_cell.angle_alpha   90.00
_cell.angle_beta   90.00
_cell.angle_gamma   90.00
#
_symmetry.space_group_name_H-M   'P 1'
#
loop_
_entity.id
_entity.type
_entity.pdbx_description
1 polymer ?
#
loop_
_entity_poly.entity_id
_entity_poly.type
_entity_poly.pdbx_seq_one_letter_code
_entity_poly.pdbx_strand_id
1 'polypeptide(L)'
;MVWVLNRLNNSVTVEDALNYIDWPFISNTQTFKDIAFLCITTAIIAEHSYFLWKKKPSGSSTPFELAIQKLNSSTDLEKIKTAIEEASHLKSKDKKHALVKIALENCLSL
;
A
#
# COMPACT_ATOMS: atom_id res chain seq x y z
N MET A 1 5.62 -7.12 3.72
CA MET A 1 6.13 -5.85 3.15
C MET A 1 7.62 -5.93 2.85
N VAL A 2 8.50 -6.06 3.85
CA VAL A 2 9.96 -6.24 3.68
C VAL A 2 10.31 -7.46 2.78
N TRP A 3 9.52 -8.54 2.85
CA TRP A 3 9.77 -9.78 2.10
C TRP A 3 9.51 -9.72 0.58
N VAL A 4 8.65 -8.82 0.10
CA VAL A 4 8.40 -8.64 -1.35
C VAL A 4 9.47 -7.72 -1.95
N LEU A 5 9.86 -6.69 -1.20
CA LEU A 5 10.93 -5.76 -1.57
C LEU A 5 12.32 -6.43 -1.54
N ASN A 6 12.63 -7.22 -0.51
CA ASN A 6 13.89 -7.99 -0.42
C ASN A 6 14.10 -8.99 -1.56
N ARG A 7 13.05 -9.35 -2.32
CA ARG A 7 13.15 -10.33 -3.41
C ARG A 7 13.39 -9.70 -4.78
N LEU A 8 13.29 -8.37 -4.92
CA LEU A 8 13.52 -7.67 -6.19
C LEU A 8 14.99 -7.27 -6.41
N ASN A 9 15.76 -7.03 -5.36
CA ASN A 9 17.22 -7.08 -5.33
C ASN A 9 17.66 -6.97 -3.86
N ASN A 10 18.82 -7.51 -3.51
CA ASN A 10 19.30 -7.62 -2.12
C ASN A 10 19.69 -6.27 -1.45
N SER A 11 19.14 -5.15 -1.88
CA SER A 11 19.59 -3.81 -1.49
C SER A 11 18.50 -2.74 -1.42
N VAL A 12 17.21 -3.11 -1.38
CA VAL A 12 16.14 -2.12 -1.26
C VAL A 12 15.84 -1.89 0.22
N THR A 13 16.35 -0.80 0.76
CA THR A 13 16.06 -0.34 2.13
C THR A 13 14.64 0.23 2.22
N VAL A 14 14.14 0.46 3.45
CA VAL A 14 12.86 1.15 3.65
C VAL A 14 12.90 2.53 3.00
N GLU A 15 14.05 3.20 3.09
CA GLU A 15 14.34 4.49 2.46
C GLU A 15 14.31 4.42 0.94
N ASP A 16 14.83 3.36 0.32
CA ASP A 16 14.76 3.19 -1.14
C ASP A 16 13.31 3.01 -1.61
N ALA A 17 12.47 2.27 -0.87
CA ALA A 17 11.06 2.13 -1.19
C ALA A 17 10.27 3.44 -1.02
N LEU A 18 10.65 4.30 -0.07
CA LEU A 18 10.05 5.62 0.13
C LEU A 18 10.50 6.62 -0.97
N ASN A 19 11.72 6.48 -1.49
CA ASN A 19 12.30 7.37 -2.50
C ASN A 19 12.08 6.92 -3.96
N TYR A 20 11.84 5.63 -4.21
CA TYR A 20 11.64 5.08 -5.56
C TYR A 20 10.26 5.43 -6.14
N ILE A 21 9.35 5.91 -5.30
CA ILE A 21 7.95 6.03 -5.62
C ILE A 21 7.57 7.49 -5.46
N ASP A 22 7.07 8.10 -6.53
CA ASP A 22 6.25 9.31 -6.48
C ASP A 22 4.96 8.98 -5.70
N TRP A 23 5.07 8.80 -4.39
CA TRP A 23 3.91 8.70 -3.52
C TRP A 23 3.31 10.10 -3.47
N PRO A 24 2.09 10.30 -3.97
CA PRO A 24 1.42 11.60 -3.84
C PRO A 24 1.15 11.99 -2.37
N PHE A 25 1.48 11.12 -1.41
CA PHE A 25 1.04 11.17 -0.02
C PHE A 25 2.20 11.16 1.01
N ILE A 26 3.46 11.03 0.56
CA ILE A 26 4.63 11.03 1.49
C ILE A 26 4.97 12.44 2.00
N SER A 27 4.51 13.50 1.32
CA SER A 27 4.92 14.87 1.66
C SER A 27 4.43 15.36 3.02
N ASN A 28 3.53 14.65 3.71
CA ASN A 28 3.19 14.99 5.09
C ASN A 28 2.56 13.84 5.91
N THR A 29 3.34 12.83 6.34
CA THR A 29 2.85 11.81 7.30
C THR A 29 2.78 12.35 8.74
N GLN A 30 2.03 13.43 8.96
CA GLN A 30 1.93 14.08 10.27
C GLN A 30 0.82 13.50 11.15
N THR A 31 -0.20 12.88 10.55
CA THR A 31 -1.38 12.38 11.29
C THR A 31 -1.49 10.86 11.28
N PHE A 32 -2.21 10.30 12.25
CA PHE A 32 -2.57 8.88 12.28
C PHE A 32 -3.24 8.42 10.97
N LYS A 33 -4.03 9.30 10.35
CA LYS A 33 -4.75 8.99 9.10
C LYS A 33 -3.77 8.85 7.94
N ASP A 34 -2.78 9.74 7.86
CA ASP A 34 -1.74 9.69 6.82
C ASP A 34 -0.90 8.42 6.96
N ILE A 35 -0.52 8.06 8.19
CA ILE A 35 0.22 6.82 8.49
C ILE A 35 -0.62 5.59 8.14
N ALA A 36 -1.89 5.56 8.55
CA ALA A 36 -2.81 4.46 8.24
C ALA A 36 -3.00 4.29 6.73
N PHE A 37 -3.16 5.40 6.01
CA PHE A 37 -3.32 5.41 4.57
C PHE A 37 -2.07 4.90 3.87
N LEU A 38 -0.89 5.37 4.26
CA LEU A 38 0.39 4.89 3.75
C LEU A 38 0.56 3.38 3.99
N CYS A 39 0.30 2.89 5.20
CA CYS A 39 0.42 1.47 5.51
C CYS A 39 -0.52 0.58 4.68
N ILE A 40 -1.78 0.98 4.55
CA ILE A 40 -2.80 0.21 3.81
C ILE A 40 -2.46 0.16 2.32
N THR A 41 -2.20 1.31 1.72
CA THR A 41 -1.85 1.40 0.29
C THR A 41 -0.57 0.64 -0.04
N THR A 42 0.45 0.70 0.84
CA THR A 42 1.69 -0.10 0.67
C THR A 42 1.41 -1.60 0.72
N ALA A 43 0.55 -2.06 1.63
CA ALA A 43 0.20 -3.47 1.71
C ALA A 43 -0.50 -3.97 0.44
N ILE A 44 -1.46 -3.18 -0.07
CA ILE A 44 -2.21 -3.47 -1.30
C ILE A 44 -1.26 -3.53 -2.51
N ILE A 45 -0.37 -2.54 -2.67
CA ILE A 45 0.61 -2.51 -3.76
C ILE A 45 1.52 -3.75 -3.66
N ALA A 46 2.10 -4.02 -2.49
CA ALA A 46 3.03 -5.13 -2.31
C ALA A 46 2.40 -6.50 -2.62
N GLU A 47 1.16 -6.72 -2.22
CA GLU A 47 0.42 -7.95 -2.55
C GLU A 47 0.18 -8.06 -4.06
N HIS A 48 -0.32 -7.00 -4.70
CA HIS A 48 -0.64 -7.06 -6.12
C HIS A 48 0.63 -7.20 -6.98
N SER A 49 1.72 -6.50 -6.64
CA SER A 49 3.02 -6.64 -7.29
C SER A 49 3.58 -8.04 -7.14
N TYR A 50 3.48 -8.65 -5.95
CA TYR A 50 3.91 -10.03 -5.73
C TYR A 50 3.12 -11.01 -6.59
N PHE A 51 1.81 -10.81 -6.71
CA PHE A 51 0.98 -11.63 -7.56
C PHE A 51 1.35 -11.50 -9.05
N LEU A 52 1.54 -10.28 -9.55
CA LEU A 52 1.98 -10.01 -10.93
C LEU A 52 3.36 -10.63 -11.20
N TRP A 53 4.30 -10.47 -10.26
CA TRP A 53 5.61 -11.12 -10.33
C TRP A 53 5.49 -12.64 -10.39
N LYS A 54 4.62 -13.26 -9.58
CA LYS A 54 4.43 -14.72 -9.61
C LYS A 54 3.90 -15.22 -10.97
N LYS A 55 3.06 -14.42 -11.65
CA LYS A 55 2.58 -14.73 -13.01
C LYS A 55 3.70 -14.64 -14.04
N LYS A 56 4.56 -13.63 -13.95
CA LYS A 56 5.69 -13.43 -14.87
C LYS A 56 6.90 -12.92 -14.08
N PRO A 57 7.75 -13.82 -13.56
CA PRO A 57 8.90 -13.43 -12.76
C PRO A 57 9.86 -12.60 -13.62
N SER A 58 10.16 -11.39 -13.15
CA SER A 58 11.21 -10.53 -13.72
C SER A 58 11.98 -9.87 -12.59
N GLY A 59 13.23 -9.49 -12.85
CA GLY A 59 14.00 -8.60 -11.98
C GLY A 59 13.67 -7.12 -12.20
N SER A 60 12.59 -6.81 -12.93
CA SER A 60 12.19 -5.43 -13.23
C SER A 60 11.18 -4.91 -12.21
N SER A 61 11.14 -3.58 -12.04
CA SER A 61 10.15 -2.85 -11.22
C SER A 61 8.75 -2.84 -11.82
N THR A 62 8.56 -3.36 -13.04
CA THR A 62 7.30 -3.31 -13.80
C THR A 62 6.07 -3.82 -13.03
N PRO A 63 6.13 -4.96 -12.30
CA PRO A 63 5.00 -5.41 -11.48
C PRO A 63 4.58 -4.41 -10.39
N PHE A 64 5.54 -3.61 -9.94
CA PHE A 64 5.34 -2.59 -8.91
C PHE A 64 4.72 -1.32 -9.48
N GLU A 65 5.24 -0.83 -10.60
CA GLU A 65 4.67 0.30 -11.34
C GLU A 65 3.21 0.06 -11.76
N LEU A 66 2.91 -1.15 -12.26
CA LEU A 66 1.55 -1.54 -12.65
C LEU A 66 0.59 -1.57 -11.46
N ALA A 67 1.04 -2.06 -10.30
CA ALA A 67 0.22 -2.08 -9.09
C ALA A 67 -0.09 -0.66 -8.59
N ILE A 68 0.86 0.27 -8.64
CA ILE A 68 0.63 1.69 -8.32
C ILE A 68 -0.36 2.32 -9.30
N GLN A 69 -0.16 2.14 -10.60
CA GLN A 69 -1.07 2.69 -11.61
C GLN A 69 -2.50 2.18 -11.43
N LYS A 70 -2.64 0.90 -11.09
CA LYS A 70 -3.95 0.28 -10.82
C LYS A 70 -4.58 0.78 -9.53
N LEU A 71 -3.80 1.00 -8.47
CA LEU A 71 -4.30 1.63 -7.25
C LEU A 71 -4.76 3.07 -7.51
N ASN A 72 -3.95 3.87 -8.20
CA ASN A 72 -4.25 5.28 -8.49
C ASN A 72 -5.45 5.47 -9.42
N SER A 73 -5.68 4.53 -10.34
CA SER A 73 -6.86 4.52 -11.22
C SER A 73 -8.09 3.88 -10.59
N SER A 74 -7.96 3.24 -9.42
CA SER A 74 -9.08 2.63 -8.72
C SER A 74 -9.90 3.66 -7.96
N THR A 75 -11.23 3.54 -8.05
CA THR A 75 -12.17 4.22 -7.15
C THR A 75 -11.97 3.87 -5.68
N ASP A 76 -11.19 2.82 -5.40
CA ASP A 76 -10.95 2.33 -4.05
C ASP A 76 -10.02 3.26 -3.26
N LEU A 77 -9.25 4.12 -3.92
CA LEU A 77 -8.38 5.08 -3.23
C LEU A 77 -9.18 6.05 -2.33
N GLU A 78 -10.26 6.63 -2.86
CA GLU A 78 -11.12 7.53 -2.09
C GLU A 78 -11.91 6.77 -1.02
N LYS A 79 -12.35 5.53 -1.31
CA LYS A 79 -13.00 4.67 -0.31
C LYS A 79 -12.09 4.36 0.87
N ILE A 80 -10.81 4.06 0.62
CA ILE A 80 -9.81 3.82 1.68
C ILE A 80 -9.64 5.07 2.53
N LYS A 81 -9.52 6.26 1.92
CA LYS A 81 -9.42 7.53 2.68
C LYS A 81 -10.63 7.76 3.56
N THR A 82 -11.84 7.61 3.02
CA THR A 82 -13.08 7.76 3.78
C THR A 82 -13.16 6.76 4.94
N ALA A 83 -12.86 5.48 4.69
CA ALA A 83 -12.93 4.47 5.73
C ALA A 83 -11.88 4.70 6.85
N ILE A 84 -10.71 5.23 6.52
CA ILE A 84 -9.69 5.62 7.52
C ILE A 84 -10.15 6.84 8.32
N GLU A 85 -10.79 7.82 7.69
CA GLU A 85 -11.39 8.96 8.37
C GLU A 85 -12.41 8.48 9.41
N GLU A 86 -13.34 7.61 9.02
CA GLU A 86 -14.33 7.01 9.93
C GLU A 86 -13.66 6.24 11.07
N ALA A 87 -12.66 5.40 10.75
CA ALA A 87 -11.91 4.65 11.75
C ALA A 87 -11.15 5.57 12.72
N SER A 88 -10.73 6.76 12.29
CA SER A 88 -9.94 7.69 13.11
C SER A 88 -10.70 8.20 14.36
N HIS A 89 -12.03 8.11 14.37
CA HIS A 89 -12.89 8.50 15.49
C HIS A 89 -13.13 7.37 16.50
N LEU A 90 -12.72 6.13 16.17
CA LEU A 90 -12.92 4.97 17.04
C LEU A 90 -11.92 4.91 18.21
N LYS A 91 -12.22 4.02 19.17
CA LYS A 91 -11.29 3.68 20.26
C LYS A 91 -10.12 2.83 19.72
N SER A 92 -8.98 2.84 20.43
CA SER A 92 -7.72 2.21 19.97
C SER A 92 -7.84 0.75 19.51
N LYS A 93 -8.59 -0.09 20.23
CA LYS A 93 -8.78 -1.50 19.87
C LYS A 93 -9.59 -1.65 18.56
N ASP A 94 -10.62 -0.84 18.42
CA ASP A 94 -11.54 -0.88 17.28
C ASP A 94 -10.91 -0.26 16.02
N LYS A 95 -10.04 0.75 16.21
CA LYS A 95 -9.16 1.30 15.15
C LYS A 95 -8.35 0.21 14.48
N LYS A 96 -7.68 -0.65 15.26
CA LYS A 96 -6.83 -1.72 14.71
C LYS A 96 -7.65 -2.69 13.85
N HIS A 97 -8.81 -3.13 14.34
CA HIS A 97 -9.69 -4.00 13.57
C HIS A 97 -10.23 -3.32 12.30
N ALA A 98 -10.62 -2.05 12.40
CA ALA A 98 -11.10 -1.29 11.25
C ALA A 98 -10.01 -1.15 10.18
N LEU A 99 -8.78 -0.80 10.55
CA LEU A 99 -7.67 -0.69 9.60
C LEU A 99 -7.35 -2.02 8.90
N VAL A 100 -7.37 -3.13 9.64
CA VAL A 100 -7.18 -4.47 9.04
C VAL A 100 -8.31 -4.81 8.08
N LYS A 101 -9.56 -4.52 8.46
CA LYS A 101 -10.74 -4.73 7.59
C LYS A 101 -10.63 -3.91 6.30
N ILE A 102 -10.26 -2.63 6.39
CA ILE A 102 -10.08 -1.76 5.23
C ILE A 102 -9.03 -2.34 4.26
N ALA A 103 -7.89 -2.81 4.78
CA ALA A 103 -6.88 -3.43 3.94
C ALA A 103 -7.39 -4.67 3.20
N LEU A 104 -8.11 -5.56 3.90
CA LEU A 104 -8.64 -6.80 3.34
C LEU A 104 -9.75 -6.58 2.29
N GLU A 105 -10.59 -5.56 2.49
CA GLU A 105 -11.71 -5.26 1.59
C GLU A 105 -11.30 -4.50 0.33
N ASN A 106 -10.11 -3.89 0.32
CA ASN A 106 -9.61 -3.08 -0.80
C ASN A 106 -8.38 -3.68 -1.50
N CYS A 107 -8.16 -4.99 -1.35
CA CYS A 107 -7.18 -5.70 -2.17
C CYS A 107 -7.55 -5.56 -3.66
N LEU A 108 -6.58 -5.21 -4.50
CA LEU A 108 -6.82 -4.99 -5.93
C LEU A 108 -7.26 -6.30 -6.59
N SER A 109 -8.37 -6.24 -7.34
CA SER A 109 -8.84 -7.38 -8.14
C SER A 109 -7.79 -7.74 -9.19
N LEU A 110 -7.64 -9.04 -9.45
CA LEU A 110 -6.54 -9.59 -10.24
C LEU A 110 -6.64 -9.34 -11.74
#